data_AF-A0A497JII6-F1
#
_entry.id   AF-A0A497JII6-F1
#
_cell.length_a   1.000
_cell.length_b   1.000
_cell.length_c   1.000
_cell.angle_alpha   90.00
_cell.angle_beta   90.00
_cell.angle_gamma   90.00
#
_symmetry.space_group_name_H-M   'P 1'
#
loop_
_entity.id
_entity.type
_entity.pdbx_description
1 polymer ?
#
loop_
_entity_poly.entity_id
_entity_poly.type
_entity_poly.pdbx_seq_one_letter_code
_entity_poly.pdbx_strand_id
1 'polypeptide(L)'
;MHSRFLKKRTEKHYCRRKRSWSKLLIKKAENKNKLKLPKLSWKGKCSGTIGEIERDMPFLLTQIAIDLELGLPFENALKNAAKIDSAFGRWIRCVLVEVYKKGSSINDAFSKIVRRYNSQQLKRAISQLLAIYEEGLKDVSGLRRIIKEILAEQHAKAKEFNGKLVVYSIILVTCSAVVPALFLAFTIVGGKILSLGLSAEDILLITTIGFPLLNVLIFLFIRSNMPIFLR
;
A
#
# COMPACT_ATOMS: atom_id res chain seq x y z
N MET A 1 -3.40 30.30 68.67
CA MET A 1 -3.13 28.85 68.53
C MET A 1 -4.30 28.10 67.87
N HIS A 2 -4.79 28.55 66.71
CA HIS A 2 -5.98 27.92 66.08
C HIS A 2 -5.89 27.73 64.55
N SER A 3 -4.74 28.03 63.94
CA SER A 3 -4.54 27.91 62.48
C SER A 3 -3.62 26.76 62.05
N ARG A 4 -2.92 26.07 62.99
CA ARG A 4 -2.06 24.92 62.66
C ARG A 4 -2.77 23.56 62.70
N PHE A 5 -3.97 23.47 63.25
CA PHE A 5 -4.68 22.19 63.41
C PHE A 5 -5.53 21.79 62.19
N LEU A 6 -5.93 22.74 61.34
CA LEU A 6 -6.76 22.44 60.17
C LEU A 6 -5.95 22.01 58.93
N LYS A 7 -4.66 22.36 58.83
CA LYS A 7 -3.83 22.01 57.67
C LYS A 7 -3.36 20.55 57.67
N LYS A 8 -3.22 19.92 58.86
CA LYS A 8 -2.80 18.51 58.98
C LYS A 8 -3.91 17.49 58.69
N ARG A 9 -5.19 17.88 58.72
CA ARG A 9 -6.31 16.96 58.38
C ARG A 9 -6.51 16.81 56.87
N THR A 10 -6.31 17.87 56.09
CA THR A 10 -6.57 17.84 54.64
C THR A 10 -5.49 17.09 53.84
N GLU A 11 -4.22 17.11 54.26
CA GLU A 11 -3.15 16.38 53.58
C GLU A 11 -3.25 14.85 53.74
N LYS A 12 -3.68 14.35 54.90
CA LYS A 12 -3.84 12.90 55.12
C LYS A 12 -4.97 12.30 54.28
N HIS A 13 -6.03 13.04 54.00
CA HIS A 13 -7.14 12.56 53.18
C HIS A 13 -6.83 12.55 51.68
N TYR A 14 -5.96 13.43 51.20
CA TYR A 14 -5.56 13.44 49.78
C TYR A 14 -4.60 12.28 49.43
N CYS A 15 -3.68 11.94 50.34
CA CYS A 15 -2.70 10.86 50.13
C CYS A 15 -3.31 9.44 50.25
N ARG A 16 -4.35 9.25 51.06
CA ARG A 16 -4.99 7.91 51.22
C ARG A 16 -5.90 7.56 50.03
N ARG A 17 -6.51 8.55 49.37
CA ARG A 17 -7.35 8.32 48.17
C ARG A 17 -6.49 7.98 46.95
N LYS A 18 -5.36 8.65 46.72
CA LYS A 18 -4.49 8.39 45.55
C LYS A 18 -3.97 6.94 45.45
N ARG A 19 -3.73 6.26 46.59
CA ARG A 19 -3.29 4.85 46.64
C ARG A 19 -4.38 3.83 46.29
N SER A 20 -5.64 4.19 46.45
CA SER A 20 -6.80 3.35 46.09
C SER A 20 -7.12 3.49 44.60
N TRP A 21 -7.02 4.71 44.06
CA TRP A 21 -7.23 4.97 42.63
C TRP A 21 -6.10 4.44 41.76
N SER A 22 -4.84 4.41 42.24
CA SER A 22 -3.75 3.75 41.49
C SER A 22 -3.99 2.23 41.38
N LYS A 23 -4.43 1.57 42.46
CA LYS A 23 -4.78 0.14 42.41
C LYS A 23 -6.03 -0.11 41.54
N LEU A 24 -7.02 0.78 41.56
CA LEU A 24 -8.20 0.67 40.69
C LEU A 24 -7.86 0.94 39.21
N LEU A 25 -6.96 1.87 38.90
CA LEU A 25 -6.51 2.15 37.53
C LEU A 25 -5.58 1.07 37.00
N ILE A 26 -4.68 0.52 37.84
CA ILE A 26 -3.85 -0.64 37.48
C ILE A 26 -4.74 -1.86 37.25
N LYS A 27 -5.70 -2.14 38.15
CA LYS A 27 -6.63 -3.28 38.00
C LYS A 27 -7.62 -3.08 36.84
N LYS A 28 -7.94 -1.84 36.45
CA LYS A 28 -8.76 -1.50 35.26
C LYS A 28 -7.94 -1.54 33.97
N ALA A 29 -6.63 -1.29 34.01
CA ALA A 29 -5.70 -1.51 32.91
C ALA A 29 -5.43 -3.02 32.70
N GLU A 30 -5.26 -3.79 33.78
CA GLU A 30 -5.09 -5.24 33.76
C GLU A 30 -6.37 -5.95 33.27
N ASN A 31 -7.56 -5.48 33.66
CA ASN A 31 -8.83 -6.06 33.22
C ASN A 31 -9.27 -5.60 31.81
N LYS A 32 -8.74 -4.49 31.29
CA LYS A 32 -8.81 -4.17 29.85
C LYS A 32 -7.83 -5.01 29.02
N ASN A 33 -6.87 -5.68 29.66
CA ASN A 33 -5.93 -6.61 29.02
C ASN A 33 -6.51 -8.03 28.88
N LYS A 34 -7.79 -8.24 29.18
CA LYS A 34 -8.59 -9.19 28.40
C LYS A 34 -8.80 -8.59 27.02
N LEU A 35 -7.75 -8.68 26.19
CA LEU A 35 -7.85 -8.53 24.75
C LEU A 35 -8.92 -9.51 24.25
N LYS A 36 -10.16 -9.03 24.18
CA LYS A 36 -11.10 -9.55 23.20
C LYS A 36 -10.50 -9.19 21.85
N LEU A 37 -9.62 -10.07 21.36
CA LEU A 37 -9.29 -10.14 19.95
C LEU A 37 -10.65 -10.05 19.22
N PRO A 38 -10.85 -9.13 18.25
CA PRO A 38 -12.04 -9.21 17.41
C PRO A 38 -12.10 -10.64 16.92
N LYS A 39 -13.22 -11.35 17.14
CA LYS A 39 -13.35 -12.79 16.89
C LYS A 39 -12.67 -13.11 15.57
N LEU A 40 -11.43 -13.63 15.62
CA LEU A 40 -10.58 -13.82 14.44
C LEU A 40 -11.02 -15.15 13.78
N SER A 41 -12.29 -15.20 13.40
CA SER A 41 -12.93 -16.25 12.62
C SER A 41 -12.47 -16.07 11.18
N TRP A 42 -11.26 -16.51 10.86
CA TRP A 42 -10.73 -16.36 9.51
C TRP A 42 -10.37 -17.70 8.91
N LYS A 43 -11.13 -18.02 7.87
CA LYS A 43 -10.97 -19.14 6.94
C LYS A 43 -10.58 -18.53 5.59
N GLY A 44 -9.46 -17.81 5.56
CA GLY A 44 -8.98 -17.09 4.37
C GLY A 44 -7.61 -17.61 3.95
N LYS A 45 -7.41 -17.82 2.64
CA LYS A 45 -6.11 -18.18 2.06
C LYS A 45 -5.17 -16.99 2.20
N CYS A 46 -3.92 -17.21 2.57
CA CYS A 46 -2.87 -16.20 2.52
C CYS A 46 -2.52 -15.89 1.05
N SER A 47 -3.40 -15.19 0.33
CA SER A 47 -3.23 -14.88 -1.08
C SER A 47 -3.12 -13.37 -1.26
N GLY A 48 -1.90 -12.92 -1.52
CA GLY A 48 -1.60 -11.64 -2.15
C GLY A 48 -0.48 -11.90 -3.15
N THR A 49 -0.61 -11.34 -4.35
CA THR A 49 0.48 -11.35 -5.33
C THR A 49 1.61 -10.46 -4.82
N ILE A 50 2.87 -10.80 -5.10
CA ILE A 50 4.05 -10.03 -4.61
C ILE A 50 3.92 -8.54 -4.97
N GLY A 51 3.52 -8.22 -6.20
CA GLY A 51 3.36 -6.84 -6.65
C GLY A 51 2.28 -6.06 -5.87
N GLU A 52 1.18 -6.70 -5.48
CA GLU A 52 0.15 -6.05 -4.66
C GLU A 52 0.66 -5.80 -3.24
N ILE A 53 1.38 -6.77 -2.69
CA ILE A 53 2.00 -6.66 -1.38
C ILE A 53 3.01 -5.49 -1.37
N GLU A 54 3.89 -5.41 -2.36
CA GLU A 54 4.90 -4.36 -2.48
C GLU A 54 4.30 -2.97 -2.70
N ARG A 55 3.21 -2.89 -3.48
CA ARG A 55 2.47 -1.64 -3.68
C ARG A 55 1.91 -1.09 -2.36
N ASP A 56 1.28 -1.95 -1.57
CA ASP A 56 0.58 -1.54 -0.34
C ASP A 56 1.53 -1.44 0.88
N MET A 57 2.73 -2.02 0.78
CA MET A 57 3.74 -2.10 1.85
C MET A 57 4.12 -0.73 2.45
N PRO A 58 4.57 0.29 1.69
CA PRO A 58 5.06 1.53 2.28
C PRO A 58 3.99 2.28 3.07
N PHE A 59 2.73 2.23 2.62
CA PHE A 59 1.61 2.85 3.32
C PHE A 59 1.39 2.21 4.69
N LEU A 60 1.33 0.88 4.75
CA LEU A 60 1.10 0.16 5.99
C LEU A 60 2.30 0.16 6.94
N LEU A 61 3.53 0.11 6.41
CA LEU A 61 4.73 0.29 7.22
C LEU A 61 4.78 1.70 7.82
N THR A 62 4.31 2.72 7.10
CA THR A 62 4.17 4.08 7.64
C THR A 62 3.20 4.10 8.81
N GLN A 63 2.04 3.44 8.68
CA GLN A 63 1.08 3.33 9.79
C GLN A 63 1.70 2.61 11.00
N ILE A 64 2.44 1.52 10.78
CA ILE A 64 3.13 0.81 11.86
C ILE A 64 4.16 1.74 12.50
N ALA A 65 4.99 2.44 11.73
CA ALA A 65 5.99 3.37 12.26
C ALA A 65 5.35 4.46 13.13
N ILE A 66 4.23 5.03 12.68
CA ILE A 66 3.46 6.02 13.45
C ILE A 66 2.94 5.41 14.75
N ASP A 67 2.32 4.23 14.69
CA ASP A 67 1.81 3.54 15.88
C ASP A 67 2.94 3.29 16.91
N LEU A 68 4.11 2.85 16.46
CA LEU A 68 5.27 2.61 17.32
C LEU A 68 5.80 3.90 17.95
N GLU A 69 5.87 4.99 17.19
CA GLU A 69 6.27 6.32 17.69
C GLU A 69 5.29 6.89 18.72
N LEU A 70 4.00 6.57 18.58
CA LEU A 70 2.97 6.89 19.58
C LEU A 70 3.07 6.02 20.84
N GLY A 71 4.06 5.12 20.92
CA GLY A 71 4.29 4.24 22.06
C GLY A 71 3.30 3.07 22.13
N LEU A 72 2.60 2.74 21.04
CA LEU A 72 1.77 1.54 21.01
C LEU A 72 2.67 0.29 21.05
N PRO A 73 2.28 -0.74 21.83
CA PRO A 73 2.95 -2.03 21.78
C PRO A 73 3.01 -2.59 20.36
N PHE A 74 4.11 -3.24 20.02
CA PHE A 74 4.37 -3.74 18.68
C PHE A 74 3.24 -4.66 18.16
N GLU A 75 2.70 -5.53 19.02
CA GLU A 75 1.60 -6.42 18.64
C GLU A 75 0.30 -5.65 18.33
N ASN A 76 0.10 -4.50 18.97
CA ASN A 76 -1.06 -3.65 18.71
C ASN A 76 -0.90 -2.88 17.40
N ALA A 77 0.30 -2.38 17.11
CA ALA A 77 0.63 -1.77 15.81
C ALA A 77 0.39 -2.77 14.66
N LEU A 78 0.86 -4.02 14.80
CA LEU A 78 0.60 -5.07 13.82
C LEU A 78 -0.89 -5.40 13.70
N LYS A 79 -1.64 -5.45 14.80
CA LYS A 79 -3.09 -5.66 14.75
C LYS A 79 -3.83 -4.53 14.04
N ASN A 80 -3.39 -3.29 14.20
CA ASN A 80 -3.98 -2.16 13.50
C ASN A 80 -3.70 -2.24 12.00
N ALA A 81 -2.45 -2.51 11.62
CA ALA A 81 -2.08 -2.76 10.22
C ALA A 81 -2.86 -3.93 9.59
N ALA A 82 -3.09 -5.01 10.36
CA ALA A 82 -3.84 -6.18 9.93
C ALA A 82 -5.34 -5.91 9.68
N LYS A 83 -5.94 -4.88 10.29
CA LYS A 83 -7.35 -4.54 10.08
C LYS A 83 -7.61 -3.90 8.71
N ILE A 84 -6.58 -3.29 8.13
CA ILE A 84 -6.68 -2.60 6.85
C ILE A 84 -6.84 -3.64 5.74
N ASP A 85 -7.84 -3.44 4.88
CA ASP A 85 -8.13 -4.36 3.80
C ASP A 85 -7.25 -4.10 2.57
N SER A 86 -6.00 -4.51 2.69
CA SER A 86 -5.00 -4.42 1.62
C SER A 86 -4.24 -5.74 1.48
N ALA A 87 -3.44 -5.90 0.42
CA ALA A 87 -2.67 -7.13 0.22
C ALA A 87 -1.63 -7.35 1.33
N PHE A 88 -0.89 -6.30 1.70
CA PHE A 88 0.05 -6.38 2.83
C PHE A 88 -0.69 -6.49 4.18
N GLY A 89 -1.87 -5.90 4.35
CA GLY A 89 -2.69 -6.09 5.56
C GLY A 89 -3.17 -7.54 5.73
N ARG A 90 -3.61 -8.18 4.64
CA ARG A 90 -3.92 -9.63 4.59
C ARG A 90 -2.67 -10.48 4.87
N TRP A 91 -1.52 -10.05 4.40
CA TRP A 91 -0.24 -10.73 4.66
C TRP A 91 0.15 -10.66 6.15
N ILE A 92 0.07 -9.49 6.78
CA ILE A 92 0.28 -9.31 8.24
C ILE A 92 -0.74 -10.11 9.04
N ARG A 93 -2.01 -10.18 8.59
CA ARG A 93 -3.03 -11.06 9.20
C ARG A 93 -2.55 -12.51 9.26
N CYS A 94 -1.92 -13.02 8.21
CA CYS A 94 -1.36 -14.38 8.21
C CYS A 94 -0.23 -14.56 9.22
N VAL A 95 0.64 -13.56 9.37
CA VAL A 95 1.69 -13.58 10.41
C VAL A 95 1.07 -13.68 11.80
N LEU A 96 0.09 -12.84 12.10
CA LEU A 96 -0.61 -12.86 13.40
C LEU A 96 -1.33 -14.19 13.66
N VAL A 97 -1.84 -14.85 12.62
CA VAL A 97 -2.46 -16.18 12.74
C VAL A 97 -1.43 -17.25 13.12
N GLU A 98 -0.24 -17.26 12.52
CA GLU A 98 0.82 -18.19 12.92
C GLU A 98 1.23 -17.96 14.38
N VAL A 99 1.35 -16.70 14.81
CA VAL A 99 1.70 -16.36 16.20
C VAL A 99 0.60 -16.80 17.19
N TYR A 100 -0.65 -16.38 16.99
CA TYR A 100 -1.70 -16.61 17.98
C TYR A 100 -2.34 -18.01 17.93
N LYS A 101 -2.46 -18.63 16.75
CA LYS A 101 -3.09 -19.95 16.63
C LYS A 101 -2.09 -21.10 16.74
N LYS A 102 -0.85 -20.91 16.29
CA LYS A 102 0.17 -21.97 16.28
C LYS A 102 1.23 -21.80 17.36
N GLY A 103 1.24 -20.68 18.07
CA GLY A 103 2.20 -20.41 19.13
C GLY A 103 3.62 -20.13 18.65
N SER A 104 3.82 -19.83 17.35
CA SER A 104 5.12 -19.43 16.82
C SER A 104 5.56 -18.09 17.42
N SER A 105 6.88 -17.91 17.60
CA SER A 105 7.42 -16.58 17.90
C SER A 105 7.17 -15.62 16.74
N ILE A 106 7.14 -14.31 17.02
CA ILE A 106 6.98 -13.27 15.99
C ILE A 106 8.08 -13.40 14.91
N ASN A 107 9.33 -13.59 15.34
CA ASN A 107 10.47 -13.78 14.45
C ASN A 107 10.31 -15.00 13.52
N ASP A 108 9.88 -16.14 14.06
CA ASP A 108 9.64 -17.36 13.30
C ASP A 108 8.47 -17.19 12.32
N ALA A 109 7.36 -16.60 12.77
CA ALA A 109 6.19 -16.36 11.94
C ALA A 109 6.49 -15.47 10.73
N PHE A 110 7.20 -14.35 10.94
CA PHE A 110 7.67 -13.50 9.84
C PHE A 110 8.62 -14.25 8.91
N SER A 111 9.63 -14.93 9.46
CA SER A 111 10.63 -15.66 8.67
C SER A 111 10.00 -16.74 7.79
N LYS A 112 9.09 -17.53 8.34
CA LYS A 112 8.36 -18.60 7.64
C LYS A 112 7.52 -18.05 6.49
N ILE A 113 6.81 -16.95 6.72
CA ILE A 113 5.94 -16.36 5.70
C ILE A 113 6.75 -15.65 4.63
N VAL A 114 7.77 -14.88 4.99
CA VAL A 114 8.67 -14.18 4.06
C VAL A 114 9.38 -15.17 3.13
N ARG A 115 9.80 -16.35 3.62
CA ARG A 115 10.45 -17.39 2.80
C ARG A 115 9.59 -17.88 1.63
N ARG A 116 8.26 -17.75 1.69
CA ARG A 116 7.35 -18.11 0.58
C ARG A 116 7.38 -17.11 -0.56
N TYR A 117 7.96 -15.93 -0.36
CA TYR A 117 7.99 -14.84 -1.34
C TYR A 117 9.43 -14.50 -1.73
N ASN A 118 9.68 -14.39 -3.03
CA ASN A 118 11.00 -14.05 -3.56
C ASN A 118 11.18 -12.54 -3.79
N SER A 119 10.87 -11.72 -2.78
CA SER A 119 11.06 -10.26 -2.83
C SER A 119 12.17 -9.82 -1.88
N GLN A 120 13.17 -9.10 -2.42
CA GLN A 120 14.24 -8.51 -1.62
C GLN A 120 13.76 -7.30 -0.81
N GLN A 121 12.89 -6.48 -1.40
CA GLN A 121 12.31 -5.31 -0.73
C GLN A 121 11.49 -5.73 0.50
N LEU A 122 10.66 -6.77 0.37
CA LEU A 122 9.91 -7.32 1.48
C LEU A 122 10.83 -7.88 2.57
N LYS A 123 11.85 -8.66 2.21
CA LYS A 123 12.83 -9.20 3.16
C LYS A 123 13.50 -8.08 3.97
N ARG A 124 13.99 -7.04 3.29
CA ARG A 124 14.64 -5.87 3.93
C ARG A 124 13.70 -5.14 4.89
N ALA A 125 12.47 -4.87 4.46
CA ALA A 125 11.50 -4.18 5.30
C ALA A 125 11.14 -4.97 6.57
N ILE A 126 10.95 -6.29 6.43
CA ILE A 126 10.62 -7.16 7.56
C ILE A 126 11.82 -7.32 8.49
N SER A 127 13.04 -7.46 7.99
CA SER A 127 14.25 -7.47 8.83
C SER A 127 14.35 -6.22 9.70
N GLN A 128 14.07 -5.04 9.14
CA GLN A 128 14.09 -3.81 9.92
C GLN A 128 12.96 -3.75 10.95
N LEU A 129 11.79 -4.28 10.60
CA LEU A 129 10.66 -4.35 11.53
C LEU A 129 10.94 -5.31 12.71
N LEU A 130 11.61 -6.43 12.46
CA LEU A 130 12.05 -7.38 13.50
C LEU A 130 13.14 -6.78 14.40
N ALA A 131 14.09 -6.04 13.84
CA ALA A 131 15.10 -5.33 14.64
C ALA A 131 14.46 -4.38 15.65
N ILE A 132 13.43 -3.63 15.25
CA ILE A 132 12.69 -2.73 16.14
C ILE A 132 11.97 -3.49 17.27
N TYR A 133 11.44 -4.67 16.95
CA TYR A 133 10.81 -5.54 17.94
C TYR A 133 11.82 -6.06 18.96
N GLU A 134 13.00 -6.49 18.52
CA GLU A 134 14.07 -7.00 19.39
C GLU A 134 14.68 -5.90 20.27
N GLU A 135 14.83 -4.69 19.73
CA GLU A 135 15.42 -3.55 20.45
C GLU A 135 14.44 -2.86 21.43
N GLY A 136 13.15 -3.23 21.38
CA GLY A 136 12.12 -2.72 22.28
C GLY A 136 11.66 -1.30 21.97
N LEU A 137 11.43 -0.99 20.68
CA LEU A 137 10.86 0.29 20.20
C LEU A 137 11.73 1.54 20.43
N LYS A 138 13.05 1.38 20.60
CA LYS A 138 13.94 2.52 20.87
C LYS A 138 14.18 3.42 19.66
N ASP A 139 14.23 2.85 18.47
CA ASP A 139 14.50 3.59 17.25
C ASP A 139 13.67 3.11 16.05
N VAL A 140 12.87 4.01 15.47
CA VAL A 140 12.04 3.75 14.27
C VAL A 140 12.70 4.33 13.01
N SER A 141 13.84 5.02 13.15
CA SER A 141 14.53 5.74 12.07
C SER A 141 14.93 4.83 10.91
N GLY A 142 15.41 3.62 11.19
CA GLY A 142 15.77 2.64 10.18
C GLY A 142 14.57 2.18 9.35
N LEU A 143 13.41 1.97 9.99
CA LEU A 143 12.17 1.65 9.28
C LEU A 143 11.71 2.83 8.42
N ARG A 144 11.78 4.06 8.93
CA ARG A 144 11.50 5.27 8.12
C ARG A 144 12.41 5.42 6.92
N ARG A 145 13.69 5.06 7.04
CA ARG A 145 14.63 5.09 5.92
C ARG A 145 14.22 4.10 4.83
N ILE A 146 13.88 2.86 5.18
CA ILE A 146 13.39 1.87 4.22
C ILE A 146 12.07 2.31 3.57
N ILE A 147 11.13 2.86 4.35
CA ILE A 147 9.88 3.41 3.81
C ILE A 147 10.16 4.49 2.77
N LYS A 148 11.06 5.44 3.08
CA LYS A 148 11.45 6.51 2.15
C LYS A 148 12.11 5.97 0.89
N GLU A 149 12.96 4.95 1.01
CA GLU A 149 13.59 4.29 -0.14
C GLU A 149 12.54 3.64 -1.05
N ILE A 150 11.59 2.89 -0.49
CA ILE A 150 10.51 2.25 -1.26
C ILE A 150 9.62 3.30 -1.92
N LEU A 151 9.24 4.36 -1.21
CA LEU A 151 8.44 5.45 -1.78
C LEU A 151 9.19 6.18 -2.90
N ALA A 152 10.49 6.46 -2.72
CA ALA A 152 11.31 7.08 -3.75
C ALA A 152 11.39 6.21 -5.00
N GLU A 153 11.53 4.88 -4.84
CA GLU A 153 11.52 3.94 -5.95
C GLU A 153 10.16 3.91 -6.68
N GLN A 154 9.05 3.89 -5.94
CA GLN A 154 7.69 3.97 -6.52
C GLN A 154 7.48 5.29 -7.27
N HIS A 155 7.94 6.42 -6.72
CA HIS A 155 7.88 7.72 -7.37
C HIS A 155 8.74 7.80 -8.63
N ALA A 156 9.94 7.23 -8.61
CA ALA A 156 10.81 7.17 -9.77
C ALA A 156 10.17 6.38 -10.92
N LYS A 157 9.61 5.20 -10.62
CA LYS A 157 8.88 4.38 -11.60
C LYS A 157 7.64 5.09 -12.14
N ALA A 158 6.89 5.79 -11.28
CA ALA A 158 5.73 6.59 -11.70
C ALA A 158 6.15 7.73 -12.63
N LYS A 159 7.25 8.42 -12.33
CA LYS A 159 7.80 9.50 -13.16
C LYS A 159 8.26 8.99 -14.53
N GLU A 160 8.96 7.86 -14.55
CA GLU A 160 9.38 7.22 -15.80
C GLU A 160 8.17 6.84 -16.67
N PHE A 161 7.14 6.27 -16.06
CA PHE A 161 5.91 5.92 -16.76
C PHE A 161 5.18 7.16 -17.31
N ASN A 162 5.11 8.25 -16.54
CA ASN A 162 4.54 9.51 -17.01
C ASN A 162 5.30 10.06 -18.23
N GLY A 163 6.63 9.91 -18.27
CA GLY A 163 7.42 10.26 -19.46
C GLY A 163 7.02 9.45 -20.69
N LYS A 164 6.84 8.12 -20.54
CA LYS A 164 6.39 7.24 -21.63
C LYS A 164 4.95 7.56 -22.08
N LEU A 165 4.07 7.91 -21.15
CA LEU A 165 2.68 8.30 -21.45
C LEU A 165 2.59 9.52 -22.38
N VAL A 166 3.48 10.50 -22.23
CA VAL A 166 3.51 11.68 -23.12
C VAL A 166 3.81 11.26 -24.56
N VAL A 167 4.79 10.39 -24.76
CA VAL A 167 5.13 9.85 -26.10
C VAL A 167 3.95 9.06 -26.68
N TYR A 168 3.32 8.21 -25.88
CA TYR A 168 2.11 7.49 -26.31
C TYR A 168 0.96 8.41 -26.68
N SER A 169 0.80 9.54 -25.99
CA SER A 169 -0.23 10.53 -26.29
C SER A 169 0.00 11.18 -27.65
N ILE A 170 1.24 11.52 -27.97
CA ILE A 170 1.62 12.10 -29.28
C ILE A 170 1.33 11.11 -30.40
N ILE A 171 1.70 9.83 -30.23
CA ILE A 171 1.43 8.77 -31.21
C ILE A 171 -0.08 8.61 -31.41
N LEU A 172 -0.85 8.56 -30.33
CA LEU A 172 -2.31 8.41 -30.39
C LEU A 172 -2.97 9.58 -31.15
N VAL A 173 -2.59 10.83 -30.87
CA VAL A 173 -3.12 12.01 -31.57
C VAL A 173 -2.74 11.98 -33.05
N THR A 174 -1.50 11.60 -33.36
CA THR A 174 -1.02 11.52 -34.75
C THR A 174 -1.79 10.45 -35.53
N CYS A 175 -1.95 9.25 -34.97
CA CYS A 175 -2.69 8.16 -35.60
C CYS A 175 -4.20 8.42 -35.68
N SER A 176 -4.76 9.18 -34.73
CA SER A 176 -6.20 9.45 -34.66
C SER A 176 -6.65 10.61 -35.53
N ALA A 177 -5.82 11.65 -35.68
CA ALA A 177 -6.20 12.86 -36.42
C ALA A 177 -5.35 13.10 -37.68
N VAL A 178 -4.03 13.01 -37.57
CA VAL A 178 -3.12 13.39 -38.67
C VAL A 178 -3.12 12.34 -39.78
N VAL A 179 -2.98 11.06 -39.43
CA VAL A 179 -2.95 9.97 -40.42
C VAL A 179 -4.25 9.89 -41.24
N PRO A 180 -5.46 9.92 -40.63
CA PRO A 180 -6.70 9.90 -41.40
C PRO A 180 -6.88 11.13 -42.29
N ALA A 181 -6.49 12.32 -41.81
CA ALA A 181 -6.56 13.55 -42.60
C ALA A 181 -5.61 13.51 -43.81
N LEU A 182 -4.37 13.04 -43.63
CA LEU A 182 -3.40 12.87 -44.72
C LEU A 182 -3.84 11.80 -45.71
N PHE A 183 -4.40 10.68 -45.23
CA PHE A 183 -4.95 9.64 -46.08
C PHE A 183 -6.10 10.18 -46.94
N LEU A 184 -7.01 10.96 -46.36
CA LEU A 184 -8.12 11.58 -47.09
C LEU A 184 -7.60 12.57 -48.14
N ALA A 185 -6.63 13.42 -47.78
CA ALA A 185 -6.03 14.35 -48.73
C ALA A 185 -5.33 13.61 -49.89
N PHE A 186 -4.57 12.55 -49.60
CA PHE A 186 -3.87 11.76 -50.60
C PHE A 186 -4.83 10.99 -51.51
N THR A 187 -5.92 10.44 -50.98
CA THR A 187 -6.92 9.74 -51.79
C THR A 187 -7.69 10.70 -52.71
N ILE A 188 -8.03 11.90 -52.24
CA ILE A 188 -8.73 12.90 -53.05
C ILE A 188 -7.84 13.44 -54.18
N VAL A 189 -6.57 13.76 -53.88
CA VAL A 189 -5.64 14.33 -54.87
C VAL A 189 -5.02 13.24 -55.75
N GLY A 190 -4.51 12.18 -55.12
CA GLY A 190 -3.86 11.06 -55.78
C GLY A 190 -4.83 10.18 -56.57
N GLY A 191 -6.07 10.01 -56.11
CA GLY A 191 -7.10 9.28 -56.85
C GLY A 191 -7.37 9.88 -58.24
N LYS A 192 -7.26 11.21 -58.37
CA LYS A 192 -7.42 11.92 -59.66
C LYS A 192 -6.23 11.76 -60.61
N ILE A 193 -5.03 11.50 -60.08
CA ILE A 193 -3.77 11.52 -60.86
C ILE A 193 -3.29 10.10 -61.15
N LEU A 194 -3.41 9.18 -60.19
CA LEU A 194 -2.84 7.82 -60.27
C LEU A 194 -3.85 6.75 -60.71
N SER A 195 -5.12 7.10 -60.98
CA SER A 195 -6.18 6.13 -61.28
C SER A 195 -6.20 4.94 -60.28
N LEU A 196 -5.98 5.25 -59.00
CA LEU A 196 -6.07 4.28 -57.92
C LEU A 196 -7.49 3.69 -57.96
N GLY A 197 -7.61 2.40 -58.25
CA GLY A 197 -8.90 1.68 -58.36
C GLY A 197 -9.65 1.52 -57.03
N LEU A 198 -9.48 2.45 -56.10
CA LEU A 198 -10.20 2.51 -54.84
C LEU A 198 -11.58 3.09 -55.09
N SER A 199 -12.62 2.32 -54.82
CA SER A 199 -13.99 2.80 -54.91
C SER A 199 -14.30 3.75 -53.75
N ALA A 200 -15.32 4.60 -53.92
CA ALA A 200 -15.79 5.49 -52.84
C ALA A 200 -16.21 4.71 -51.59
N GLU A 201 -16.72 3.48 -51.79
CA GLU A 201 -17.11 2.55 -50.73
C GLU A 201 -15.89 2.10 -49.90
N ASP A 202 -14.75 1.84 -50.54
CA ASP A 202 -13.52 1.42 -49.87
C ASP A 202 -12.95 2.52 -48.97
N ILE A 203 -12.96 3.76 -49.48
CA ILE A 203 -12.47 4.93 -48.73
C ILE A 203 -13.34 5.18 -47.49
N LEU A 204 -14.67 5.07 -47.63
CA LEU A 204 -15.62 5.21 -46.52
C LEU A 204 -15.39 4.13 -45.46
N LEU A 205 -15.19 2.87 -45.89
CA LEU A 205 -14.99 1.72 -45.01
C LEU A 205 -13.66 1.80 -44.26
N ILE A 206 -12.56 2.15 -44.94
CA ILE A 206 -11.24 2.34 -44.32
C ILE A 206 -11.28 3.50 -43.32
N THR A 207 -11.95 4.60 -43.66
CA THR A 207 -11.99 5.78 -42.78
C THR A 207 -12.86 5.55 -41.54
N THR A 208 -14.01 4.88 -41.71
CA THR A 208 -14.99 4.66 -40.65
C THR A 208 -14.64 3.49 -39.74
N ILE A 209 -14.03 2.42 -40.28
CA ILE A 209 -13.74 1.19 -39.52
C ILE A 209 -12.23 1.00 -39.35
N GLY A 210 -11.45 1.20 -40.42
CA GLY A 210 -10.00 0.95 -40.41
C GLY A 210 -9.23 1.80 -39.40
N PHE A 211 -9.36 3.13 -39.47
CA PHE A 211 -8.63 4.00 -38.54
C PHE A 211 -9.10 3.87 -37.08
N PRO A 212 -10.41 3.80 -36.76
CA PRO A 212 -10.85 3.54 -35.39
C PRO A 212 -10.35 2.19 -34.86
N LEU A 213 -10.32 1.14 -35.69
CA LEU A 213 -9.77 -0.16 -35.30
C LEU A 213 -8.26 -0.06 -35.00
N LEU A 214 -7.50 0.66 -35.82
CA LEU A 214 -6.08 0.94 -35.58
C LEU A 214 -5.88 1.68 -34.23
N ASN A 215 -6.70 2.70 -33.95
CA ASN A 215 -6.63 3.45 -32.69
C ASN A 215 -6.94 2.56 -31.48
N VAL A 216 -7.94 1.67 -31.58
CA VAL A 216 -8.24 0.68 -30.54
C VAL A 216 -7.05 -0.26 -30.32
N LEU A 217 -6.39 -0.72 -31.38
CA LEU A 217 -5.22 -1.59 -31.28
C LEU A 217 -4.06 -0.89 -30.55
N ILE A 218 -3.77 0.36 -30.92
CA ILE A 218 -2.75 1.19 -30.26
C ILE A 218 -3.12 1.41 -28.79
N PHE A 219 -4.39 1.71 -28.50
CA PHE A 219 -4.87 1.91 -27.14
C PHE A 219 -4.72 0.65 -26.27
N LEU A 220 -5.04 -0.53 -26.82
CA LEU A 220 -4.84 -1.81 -26.13
C LEU A 220 -3.35 -2.10 -25.88
N PHE A 221 -2.49 -1.78 -26.86
CA PHE A 221 -1.05 -1.90 -26.70
C PHE A 221 -0.53 -1.02 -25.55
N ILE A 222 -0.97 0.24 -25.47
CA ILE A 222 -0.61 1.15 -24.37
C ILE A 222 -1.09 0.59 -23.03
N ARG A 223 -2.35 0.10 -22.96
CA ARG A 223 -2.93 -0.49 -21.74
C ARG A 223 -2.13 -1.70 -21.25
N SER A 224 -1.61 -2.52 -22.15
CA SER A 224 -0.79 -3.68 -21.79
C SER A 224 0.56 -3.32 -21.18
N ASN A 225 1.07 -2.11 -21.46
CA ASN A 225 2.35 -1.63 -20.94
C ASN A 225 2.23 -0.86 -19.61
N MET A 226 1.02 -0.75 -19.05
CA MET A 226 0.79 -0.04 -17.77
C MET A 226 1.36 -0.83 -16.59
N PRO A 227 2.21 -0.23 -15.74
CA PRO A 227 2.83 -0.93 -14.62
C PRO A 227 1.82 -1.24 -13.51
N ILE A 228 2.05 -2.36 -12.84
CA ILE A 228 1.11 -2.96 -11.86
C ILE A 228 0.81 -2.04 -10.67
N PHE A 229 1.71 -1.11 -10.30
CA PHE A 229 1.46 -0.18 -9.20
C PHE A 229 0.45 0.94 -9.52
N LEU A 230 0.16 1.20 -10.81
CA LEU A 230 -0.85 2.15 -11.29
C LEU A 230 -2.14 1.45 -11.74
N ARG A 231 -2.18 0.12 -11.68
CA ARG A 231 -3.35 -0.70 -11.99
C ARG A 231 -4.21 -0.93 -10.76
#